data_AF-A0A5B8T5R4-F1
#
_entry.id   AF-A0A5B8T5R4-F1
#
_cell.length_a   1.000
_cell.length_b   1.000
_cell.length_c   1.000
_cell.angle_alpha   90.00
_cell.angle_beta   90.00
_cell.angle_gamma   90.00
#
_symmetry.space_group_name_H-M   'P 1'
#
loop_
_entity.id
_entity.type
_entity.pdbx_description
1 polymer ?
#
loop_
_entity_poly.entity_id
_entity_poly.type
_entity_poly.pdbx_seq_one_letter_code
_entity_poly.pdbx_strand_id
1 'polypeptide(L)'
;MTILFNILIGILAGGAVGYLGNKIKNSGSKMAEWLTIIVGIILGGLGAVSADQLINYGPTLLDSQFVPAIVGGLVLSFVGVYAGKKWFHLSAQ
;
A
#
# COMPACT_ATOMS: atom_id res chain seq x y z
N MET A 1 -19.73 7.87 -3.28
CA MET A 1 -18.92 7.64 -4.50
C MET A 1 -17.43 7.95 -4.32
N THR A 2 -17.04 8.76 -3.35
CA THR A 2 -15.63 9.09 -3.02
C THR A 2 -14.82 7.94 -2.42
N ILE A 3 -15.39 7.15 -1.50
CA ILE A 3 -14.70 6.00 -0.88
C ILE A 3 -14.25 4.96 -1.91
N LEU A 4 -15.11 4.63 -2.86
CA LEU A 4 -14.80 3.61 -3.89
C LEU A 4 -13.67 4.07 -4.81
N PHE A 5 -13.62 5.37 -5.11
CA PHE A 5 -12.54 6.00 -5.87
C PHE A 5 -11.21 6.00 -5.08
N ASN A 6 -11.25 6.31 -3.79
CA ASN A 6 -10.07 6.29 -2.92
C ASN A 6 -9.51 4.87 -2.76
N ILE A 7 -10.37 3.85 -2.65
CA ILE A 7 -9.97 2.44 -2.64
C ILE A 7 -9.26 2.07 -3.95
N LEU A 8 -9.78 2.50 -5.11
CA LEU A 8 -9.16 2.22 -6.41
C LEU A 8 -7.76 2.85 -6.50
N ILE A 9 -7.60 4.09 -6.02
CA ILE A 9 -6.28 4.75 -5.94
C ILE A 9 -5.34 3.96 -5.02
N GLY A 10 -5.82 3.54 -3.85
CA GLY A 10 -5.06 2.73 -2.90
C GLY A 10 -4.60 1.40 -3.48
N ILE A 11 -5.48 0.70 -4.20
CA ILE A 11 -5.18 -0.57 -4.88
C ILE A 11 -4.10 -0.37 -5.95
N LEU A 12 -4.25 0.66 -6.79
CA LEU A 12 -3.28 0.97 -7.85
C LEU A 12 -1.91 1.35 -7.27
N ALA A 13 -1.89 2.22 -6.25
CA ALA A 13 -0.67 2.61 -5.57
C ALA A 13 0.00 1.41 -4.88
N GLY A 14 -0.80 0.57 -4.21
CA GLY A 14 -0.32 -0.63 -3.53
C GLY A 14 0.24 -1.68 -4.49
N GLY A 15 -0.40 -1.89 -5.64
CA GLY A 15 0.13 -2.74 -6.70
C GLY A 15 1.44 -2.21 -7.29
N ALA A 16 1.52 -0.90 -7.52
CA ALA A 16 2.76 -0.26 -7.99
C ALA A 16 3.90 -0.40 -6.97
N VAL A 17 3.62 -0.24 -5.68
CA VAL A 17 4.61 -0.46 -4.60
C VAL A 17 5.04 -1.92 -4.53
N GLY A 18 4.13 -2.87 -4.64
CA GLY A 18 4.46 -4.30 -4.67
C GLY A 18 5.35 -4.67 -5.87
N TYR A 19 5.04 -4.14 -7.05
CA TYR A 19 5.84 -4.30 -8.26
C TYR A 19 7.25 -3.67 -8.13
N LEU A 20 7.33 -2.42 -7.67
CA LEU A 20 8.61 -1.75 -7.42
C LEU A 20 9.43 -2.47 -6.35
N GLY A 21 8.78 -2.98 -5.29
CA GLY A 21 9.42 -3.78 -4.26
C GLY A 21 10.07 -5.05 -4.82
N ASN A 22 9.43 -5.71 -5.80
CA ASN A 22 10.00 -6.84 -6.54
C ASN A 22 11.15 -6.44 -7.45
N LYS A 23 11.05 -5.29 -8.11
CA LYS A 23 12.12 -4.78 -8.98
C LYS A 23 13.37 -4.34 -8.21
N ILE A 24 13.21 -3.75 -7.02
CA ILE A 24 14.31 -3.28 -6.17
C ILE A 24 14.98 -4.46 -5.45
N LYS A 25 14.19 -5.42 -4.95
CA LYS A 25 14.69 -6.59 -4.24
C LYS A 25 14.10 -7.83 -4.90
N ASN A 26 14.87 -8.46 -5.79
CA ASN A 26 14.43 -9.63 -6.54
C ASN A 26 13.83 -10.69 -5.61
N SER A 27 12.65 -11.17 -5.98
CA SER A 27 11.95 -12.23 -5.26
C SER A 27 12.54 -13.57 -5.70
N GLY A 28 12.90 -14.43 -4.74
CA GLY A 28 13.57 -15.70 -5.04
C GLY A 28 12.71 -16.72 -5.79
N SER A 29 11.39 -16.46 -5.89
CA SER A 29 10.45 -17.30 -6.64
C SER A 29 9.31 -16.47 -7.23
N LYS A 30 8.71 -16.97 -8.32
CA LYS A 30 7.49 -16.39 -8.92
C LYS A 30 6.35 -16.28 -7.90
N MET A 31 6.26 -17.22 -6.96
CA MET A 31 5.23 -17.20 -5.92
C MET A 31 5.43 -16.06 -4.91
N ALA A 32 6.68 -15.79 -4.51
CA ALA A 32 7.01 -14.67 -3.65
C ALA A 32 6.76 -13.31 -4.33
N GLU A 33 6.99 -13.24 -5.65
CA GLU A 33 6.69 -12.07 -6.47
C GLU A 33 5.19 -11.73 -6.44
N TRP A 34 4.34 -12.72 -6.73
CA TRP A 34 2.88 -12.57 -6.68
C TRP A 34 2.36 -12.22 -5.29
N LEU A 35 2.89 -12.86 -4.24
CA LEU A 35 2.52 -12.54 -2.86
C LEU A 35 2.83 -11.09 -2.51
N THR A 36 4.00 -10.59 -2.91
CA THR A 36 4.39 -9.20 -2.65
C THR A 36 3.43 -8.21 -3.31
N ILE A 37 2.97 -8.50 -4.53
CA ILE A 37 2.02 -7.67 -5.27
C ILE A 37 0.63 -7.70 -4.61
N ILE A 38 0.14 -8.89 -4.26
CA ILE A 38 -1.16 -9.06 -3.60
C ILE A 38 -1.19 -8.35 -2.24
N VAL A 39 -0.13 -8.51 -1.44
CA VAL A 39 0.02 -7.82 -0.16
C VAL A 39 0.04 -6.30 -0.37
N GLY A 40 0.80 -5.82 -1.36
CA GLY A 40 0.83 -4.41 -1.74
C GLY A 40 -0.56 -3.86 -2.05
N ILE A 41 -1.33 -4.56 -2.89
CA ILE A 41 -2.71 -4.20 -3.29
C ILE A 41 -3.65 -4.14 -2.09
N ILE A 42 -3.68 -5.18 -1.26
CA ILE A 42 -4.58 -5.27 -0.11
C ILE A 42 -4.25 -4.14 0.88
N LEU A 43 -2.98 -3.96 1.21
CA LEU A 43 -2.55 -2.93 2.16
C LEU A 43 -2.73 -1.52 1.59
N GLY A 44 -2.59 -1.33 0.29
CA GLY A 44 -2.81 -0.04 -0.36
C GLY A 44 -4.27 0.36 -0.34
N GLY A 45 -5.18 -0.58 -0.64
CA GLY A 45 -6.62 -0.37 -0.51
C GLY A 45 -7.02 -0.07 0.94
N LEU A 46 -6.54 -0.86 1.90
CA LEU A 46 -6.82 -0.64 3.33
C LEU A 46 -6.23 0.68 3.84
N GLY A 47 -5.03 1.05 3.39
CA GLY A 47 -4.38 2.32 3.74
C GLY A 47 -5.09 3.55 3.20
N ALA A 48 -5.68 3.44 2.00
CA ALA A 48 -6.50 4.53 1.47
C ALA A 48 -7.82 4.70 2.24
N VAL A 49 -8.45 3.59 2.67
CA VAL A 49 -9.66 3.63 3.50
C VAL A 49 -9.37 4.18 4.90
N SER A 50 -8.28 3.75 5.54
CA SER A 50 -7.91 4.24 6.87
C SER A 50 -7.59 5.73 6.86
N ALA A 51 -6.96 6.22 5.80
CA ALA A 51 -6.71 7.64 5.62
C ALA A 51 -7.98 8.45 5.33
N ASP A 52 -8.91 7.91 4.54
CA ASP A 52 -10.23 8.53 4.35
C ASP A 52 -11.01 8.63 5.67
N GLN A 53 -10.96 7.58 6.50
CA GLN A 53 -11.54 7.62 7.85
C GLN A 53 -10.83 8.62 8.76
N LEU A 54 -9.50 8.76 8.66
CA LEU A 54 -8.75 9.75 9.44
C LEU A 54 -9.09 11.19 9.02
N ILE A 55 -9.39 11.45 7.75
CA ILE A 55 -9.86 12.77 7.29
C ILE A 55 -11.27 13.07 7.82
N ASN A 56 -12.17 12.09 7.76
CA ASN A 56 -13.57 12.29 8.10
C ASN A 56 -13.84 12.27 9.61
N TYR A 57 -13.03 11.54 10.38
CA TYR A 57 -13.23 11.32 11.82
C TYR A 57 -12.03 11.68 12.69
N GLY A 58 -10.90 12.06 12.09
CA GLY A 58 -9.69 12.45 12.82
C GLY A 58 -9.57 13.97 13.03
N PRO A 59 -8.59 14.41 13.84
CA PRO A 59 -8.35 15.81 14.10
C PRO A 59 -7.91 16.51 12.80
N THR A 60 -8.73 17.46 12.33
CA THR A 60 -8.52 18.24 11.12
C THR A 60 -7.35 19.21 11.28
N LEU A 61 -6.13 18.72 11.06
CA LEU A 61 -4.92 19.56 11.04
C LEU A 61 -4.62 20.16 9.65
N LEU A 62 -5.21 19.62 8.58
CA LEU A 62 -5.00 20.06 7.19
C LEU A 62 -6.31 19.94 6.41
N ASP A 63 -6.83 21.05 5.85
CA ASP A 63 -8.06 21.13 5.03
C ASP A 63 -7.96 20.41 3.66
N SER A 64 -6.98 19.52 3.45
CA SER A 64 -6.78 18.82 2.18
C SER A 64 -7.23 17.36 2.29
N GLN A 65 -8.36 17.03 1.66
CA GLN A 65 -8.98 15.71 1.73
C GLN A 65 -8.33 14.67 0.80
N PHE A 66 -7.55 15.08 -0.20
CA PHE A 66 -6.98 14.17 -1.20
C PHE A 66 -5.59 13.64 -0.83
N VAL A 67 -4.80 14.48 -0.17
CA VAL A 67 -3.39 14.18 0.15
C VAL A 67 -3.27 13.02 1.16
N PRO A 68 -4.08 12.95 2.23
CA PRO A 68 -3.93 11.88 3.22
C PRO A 68 -4.29 10.50 2.67
N ALA A 69 -5.29 10.36 1.78
CA ALA A 69 -5.66 9.07 1.19
C ALA A 69 -4.52 8.45 0.36
N ILE A 70 -3.85 9.28 -0.45
CA ILE A 70 -2.68 8.87 -1.25
C ILE A 70 -1.51 8.51 -0.32
N VAL A 71 -1.25 9.35 0.69
CA VAL A 71 -0.15 9.14 1.64
C VAL A 71 -0.39 7.87 2.47
N GLY A 72 -1.60 7.65 2.99
CA GLY A 72 -1.96 6.46 3.76
C GLY A 72 -1.85 5.19 2.94
N GLY A 73 -2.38 5.18 1.71
CA GLY A 73 -2.25 4.06 0.78
C GLY A 73 -0.80 3.74 0.45
N LEU A 74 0.01 4.74 0.08
CA LEU A 74 1.42 4.55 -0.24
C LEU A 74 2.25 4.07 0.95
N VAL A 75 2.13 4.74 2.10
CA VAL A 75 2.95 4.44 3.29
C VAL A 75 2.62 3.05 3.83
N LEU A 76 1.34 2.68 3.92
CA LEU A 76 0.95 1.36 4.44
C LEU A 76 1.42 0.24 3.51
N SER A 77 1.29 0.41 2.19
CA SER A 77 1.85 -0.53 1.21
C SER A 77 3.36 -0.62 1.30
N PHE A 78 4.07 0.49 1.48
CA PHE A 78 5.53 0.50 1.52
C PHE A 78 6.06 -0.22 2.77
N VAL A 79 5.50 0.12 3.94
CA VAL A 79 5.86 -0.54 5.21
C VAL A 79 5.50 -2.02 5.17
N GLY A 80 4.32 -2.37 4.66
CA GLY A 80 3.88 -3.75 4.57
C GLY A 80 4.70 -4.61 3.63
N VAL A 81 5.03 -4.10 2.44
CA VAL A 81 5.88 -4.79 1.46
C VAL A 81 7.30 -4.93 2.00
N TYR A 82 7.85 -3.89 2.61
CA TYR A 82 9.20 -3.93 3.18
C TYR A 82 9.28 -4.90 4.37
N ALA A 83 8.35 -4.79 5.32
CA ALA A 83 8.25 -5.69 6.47
C ALA A 83 8.01 -7.14 6.01
N GLY A 84 7.12 -7.35 5.03
CA GLY A 84 6.85 -8.65 4.45
C GLY A 84 8.11 -9.28 3.85
N LYS A 85 8.89 -8.53 3.06
CA LYS A 85 10.15 -9.03 2.51
C LYS A 85 11.22 -9.32 3.56
N LYS A 86 11.26 -8.56 4.65
CA LYS A 86 12.23 -8.74 5.73
C LYS A 86 11.87 -9.90 6.66
N TRP A 87 10.61 -10.01 7.07
CA TRP A 87 10.14 -11.00 8.04
C TRP A 87 9.90 -12.37 7.42
N PHE A 88 9.34 -12.42 6.20
CA PHE A 88 9.05 -13.70 5.54
C PHE A 88 10.21 -14.19 4.68
N HIS A 89 11.38 -13.54 4.72
CA HIS A 89 12.54 -13.84 3.87
C HIS A 89 12.16 -14.00 2.38
N LEU A 90 11.16 -13.25 1.91
CA LEU A 90 10.65 -13.35 0.53
C LEU A 90 11.61 -12.78 -0.52
N SER A 91 12.72 -12.18 -0.08
CA SER A 91 13.82 -11.80 -0.95
C SER A 91 14.76 -12.97 -1.18
N ALA A 92 15.13 -13.21 -2.43
CA ALA A 92 16.30 -14.04 -2.72
C ALA A 92 17.51 -13.39 -2.04
N GLN A 93 18.25 -14.20 -1.30
CA GLN A 93 19.57 -13.84 -0.79
C GLN A 93 20.56 -13.75 -1.95
#